data_AF-A0A7Z0WMM2-F1
#
_entry.id   AF-A0A7Z0WMM2-F1
#
_cell.length_a   1.000
_cell.length_b   1.000
_cell.length_c   1.000
_cell.angle_alpha   90.00
_cell.angle_beta   90.00
_cell.angle_gamma   90.00
#
_symmetry.space_group_name_H-M   'P 1'
#
loop_
_entity.id
_entity.type
_entity.pdbx_description
1 polymer ?
#
loop_
_entity_poly.entity_id
_entity_poly.type
_entity_poly.pdbx_seq_one_letter_code
_entity_poly.pdbx_strand_id
1 'polypeptide(L)'
;MISVYVVMTDQLKDIAAAGAEHPVFGGLFDQGTVAALTGFGTDVADEIGQVCREVDLDGTRLRVATISLDTSTADDLRELLEGEASAAAVCVVLAGTGSDPLPPLLVVAGTVVPAMGVVPDCDRARLVVTFEHLVGQPDPDQDSLFTEPAVPESLMEEQLSERLKQLYGE
;
A
#
# COMPACT_ATOMS: atom_id res chain seq x y z
N MET A 1 -5.15 5.77 5.35
CA MET A 1 -4.25 6.68 4.61
C MET A 1 -2.85 6.12 4.78
N ILE A 2 -2.13 5.79 3.70
CA ILE A 2 -0.71 5.42 3.82
C ILE A 2 0.12 6.51 3.18
N SER A 3 0.96 7.15 3.99
CA SER A 3 1.89 8.18 3.54
C SER A 3 3.16 7.50 3.01
N VAL A 4 3.60 7.85 1.80
CA VAL A 4 4.80 7.29 1.16
C VAL A 4 5.89 8.34 1.13
N TYR A 5 6.98 8.10 1.86
CA TYR A 5 8.15 8.97 1.91
C TYR A 5 9.28 8.37 1.12
N VAL A 6 10.03 9.21 0.42
CA VAL A 6 11.24 8.77 -0.28
C VAL A 6 12.41 9.58 0.26
N VAL A 7 13.37 8.89 0.86
CA VAL A 7 14.59 9.47 1.39
C VAL A 7 15.75 9.00 0.52
N MET A 8 16.33 9.96 -0.18
CA MET A 8 17.52 9.77 -1.02
C MET A 8 18.75 10.08 -0.17
N THR A 9 19.70 9.15 -0.06
CA THR A 9 20.86 9.28 0.84
C THR A 9 22.09 8.51 0.34
N ASP A 10 23.27 9.11 0.42
CA ASP A 10 24.54 8.43 0.10
C ASP A 10 24.91 7.35 1.14
N GLN A 11 24.25 7.37 2.30
CA GLN A 11 24.56 6.54 3.47
C GLN A 11 23.64 5.33 3.63
N LEU A 12 22.95 4.89 2.57
CA LEU A 12 22.01 3.76 2.65
C LEU A 12 22.64 2.51 3.31
N LYS A 13 23.94 2.27 3.08
CA LYS A 13 24.72 1.21 3.75
C LYS A 13 24.70 1.31 5.26
N ASP A 14 24.97 2.50 5.77
CA ASP A 14 25.09 2.76 7.20
C ASP A 14 23.72 2.64 7.87
N ILE A 15 22.67 3.12 7.18
CA ILE A 15 21.29 2.99 7.65
C ILE A 15 20.88 1.52 7.70
N ALA A 16 21.15 0.76 6.63
CA ALA A 16 20.84 -0.66 6.54
C ALA A 16 21.58 -1.47 7.61
N ALA A 17 22.85 -1.12 7.88
CA ALA A 17 23.68 -1.80 8.87
C ALA A 17 23.25 -1.46 10.31
N ALA A 18 22.89 -0.21 10.59
CA ALA A 18 22.43 0.21 11.90
C ALA A 18 21.02 -0.33 12.24
N GLY A 19 20.13 -0.43 11.25
CA GLY A 19 18.78 -0.97 11.43
C GLY A 19 18.03 -0.30 12.58
N ALA A 20 17.61 -1.07 13.59
CA ALA A 20 16.90 -0.59 14.77
C ALA A 20 17.73 0.38 15.64
N GLU A 21 19.06 0.36 15.55
CA GLU A 21 19.94 1.30 16.27
C GLU A 21 20.10 2.64 15.55
N HIS A 22 19.56 2.79 14.34
CA HIS A 22 19.69 4.03 13.58
C HIS A 22 18.93 5.17 14.26
N PRO A 23 19.54 6.36 14.47
CA PRO A 23 18.94 7.44 15.26
C PRO A 23 17.62 7.96 14.68
N VAL A 24 17.45 7.95 13.36
CA VAL A 24 16.23 8.43 12.68
C VAL A 24 15.23 7.30 12.40
N PHE A 25 15.67 6.29 11.65
CA PHE A 25 14.80 5.21 11.18
C PHE A 25 14.64 4.04 12.16
N GLY A 26 15.43 3.97 13.25
CA GLY A 26 15.49 2.81 14.14
C GLY A 26 14.13 2.43 14.73
N GLY A 27 13.34 3.42 15.15
CA GLY A 27 11.98 3.19 15.64
C GLY A 27 11.04 2.58 14.59
N LEU A 28 11.20 2.94 13.32
CA LEU A 28 10.43 2.34 12.21
C LEU A 28 10.90 0.92 11.89
N PHE A 29 12.20 0.63 12.01
CA PHE A 29 12.74 -0.72 11.83
C PHE A 29 12.27 -1.67 12.93
N ASP A 30 12.18 -1.21 14.17
CA ASP A 30 11.73 -2.00 15.32
C ASP A 30 10.23 -2.33 15.26
N GLN A 31 9.43 -1.36 14.78
CA GLN A 31 7.96 -1.45 14.78
C GLN A 31 7.37 -1.83 13.42
N GLY A 32 8.19 -1.95 12.39
CA GLY A 32 7.76 -2.07 11.00
C GLY A 32 8.17 -3.37 10.32
N THR A 33 7.69 -3.51 9.09
CA THR A 33 8.18 -4.48 8.11
C THR A 33 9.21 -3.80 7.22
N VAL A 34 10.39 -4.39 7.10
CA VAL A 34 11.48 -3.87 6.27
C VAL A 34 11.65 -4.78 5.07
N ALA A 35 11.71 -4.25 3.86
CA ALA A 35 11.86 -5.02 2.64
C ALA A 35 12.99 -4.46 1.76
N ALA A 36 13.87 -5.33 1.28
CA ALA A 36 14.82 -4.96 0.24
C ALA A 36 14.13 -5.03 -1.13
N LEU A 37 14.11 -3.91 -1.84
CA LEU A 37 13.43 -3.79 -3.13
C LEU A 37 14.31 -4.29 -4.26
N THR A 38 13.76 -5.20 -5.06
CA THR A 38 14.46 -5.81 -6.20
C THR A 38 13.63 -5.68 -7.47
N GLY A 39 14.28 -5.48 -8.61
CA GLY A 39 13.59 -5.29 -9.89
C GLY A 39 12.93 -3.93 -10.09
N PHE A 40 13.04 -3.02 -9.11
CA PHE A 40 12.69 -1.60 -9.28
C PHE A 40 13.79 -0.89 -10.09
N GLY A 41 13.39 0.03 -10.96
CA GLY A 41 14.29 0.82 -11.80
C GLY A 41 14.97 1.95 -11.03
N THR A 42 15.45 2.96 -11.76
CA THR A 42 16.05 4.16 -11.16
C THR A 42 15.02 5.08 -10.50
N ASP A 43 13.76 5.02 -10.95
CA ASP A 43 12.64 5.85 -10.45
C ASP A 43 11.77 5.09 -9.45
N VAL A 44 12.41 4.51 -8.44
CA VAL A 44 11.80 3.72 -7.36
C VAL A 44 10.63 4.48 -6.70
N ALA A 45 10.77 5.81 -6.58
CA ALA A 45 9.74 6.69 -6.03
C ALA A 45 8.43 6.63 -6.81
N ASP A 46 8.50 6.74 -8.13
CA ASP A 46 7.32 6.76 -9.01
C ASP A 46 6.67 5.38 -9.06
N GLU A 47 7.48 4.32 -9.09
CA GLU A 47 7.00 2.95 -9.11
C GLU A 47 6.23 2.61 -7.83
N ILE A 48 6.74 2.97 -6.65
CA ILE A 48 6.04 2.73 -5.37
C ILE A 48 4.81 3.62 -5.26
N GLY A 49 4.92 4.89 -5.67
CA GLY A 49 3.76 5.78 -5.74
C GLY A 49 2.68 5.27 -6.70
N GLN A 50 3.04 4.54 -7.75
CA GLN A 50 2.09 3.88 -8.65
C GLN A 50 1.47 2.64 -8.00
N VAL A 51 2.27 1.79 -7.34
CA VAL A 51 1.76 0.61 -6.62
C VAL A 51 0.74 1.01 -5.54
N CYS A 52 1.04 2.05 -4.75
CA CYS A 52 0.08 2.56 -3.77
C CYS A 52 -1.20 3.12 -4.40
N ARG A 53 -1.13 3.71 -5.60
CA ARG A 53 -2.31 4.16 -6.36
C ARG A 53 -3.13 3.00 -6.92
N GLU A 54 -2.48 1.94 -7.40
CA GLU A 54 -3.16 0.76 -7.94
C GLU A 54 -3.94 0.00 -6.86
N VAL A 55 -3.42 -0.05 -5.64
CA VAL A 55 -4.09 -0.70 -4.50
C VAL A 55 -5.24 0.16 -3.94
N ASP A 56 -5.28 1.47 -4.24
CA ASP A 56 -6.38 2.37 -3.86
C ASP A 56 -7.51 2.34 -4.89
N LEU A 57 -8.23 1.22 -4.96
CA LEU A 57 -9.27 0.98 -5.98
C LEU A 57 -10.41 2.01 -5.98
N ASP A 58 -10.64 2.75 -4.89
CA ASP A 58 -11.75 3.74 -4.77
C ASP A 58 -11.36 5.08 -4.11
N GLY A 59 -10.08 5.48 -4.11
CA GLY A 59 -9.65 6.81 -3.67
C GLY A 59 -9.78 7.09 -2.15
N THR A 60 -10.16 6.09 -1.36
CA THR A 60 -10.66 6.29 0.02
C THR A 60 -9.75 5.76 1.11
N ARG A 61 -8.66 5.02 0.80
CA ARG A 61 -7.89 4.34 1.87
C ARG A 61 -6.38 4.59 1.84
N LEU A 62 -5.79 4.91 0.68
CA LEU A 62 -4.34 5.15 0.58
C LEU A 62 -4.03 6.47 -0.16
N ARG A 63 -3.61 7.52 0.58
CA ARG A 63 -3.14 8.76 -0.06
C ARG A 63 -1.62 8.84 -0.05
N VAL A 64 -1.05 8.71 -1.24
CA VAL A 64 0.37 8.92 -1.51
C VAL A 64 0.66 10.42 -1.56
N ALA A 65 1.61 10.88 -0.74
CA ALA A 65 2.26 12.17 -0.91
C ALA A 65 3.76 11.93 -0.92
N THR A 66 4.38 11.96 -2.11
CA THR A 66 5.84 11.86 -2.25
C THR A 66 6.48 13.12 -1.70
N ILE A 67 7.19 13.01 -0.59
CA ILE A 67 7.99 14.09 -0.04
C ILE A 67 9.46 13.72 -0.19
N SER A 68 10.20 14.55 -0.92
CA SER A 68 11.66 14.59 -0.85
C SER A 68 12.00 15.33 0.44
N LEU A 69 12.54 14.60 1.43
CA LEU A 69 12.88 15.17 2.72
C LEU A 69 14.21 15.93 2.62
N ASP A 70 14.14 17.22 2.30
CA ASP A 70 15.24 18.19 2.45
C ASP A 70 15.27 18.77 3.88
N THR A 71 15.12 17.93 4.91
CA THR A 71 15.10 18.39 6.31
C THR A 71 16.51 18.40 6.88
N SER A 72 16.93 19.58 7.34
CA SER A 72 18.30 19.88 7.80
C SER A 72 18.71 19.27 9.14
N THR A 73 17.87 18.44 9.78
CA THR A 73 18.03 17.96 11.15
C THR A 73 17.42 16.55 11.32
N ALA A 74 18.17 15.66 11.98
CA ALA A 74 17.78 14.26 12.18
C ALA A 74 16.59 14.10 13.16
N ASP A 75 16.53 14.94 14.19
CA ASP A 75 15.49 14.87 15.23
C ASP A 75 14.11 15.23 14.70
N ASP A 76 14.01 16.29 13.89
CA ASP A 76 12.74 16.74 13.30
C ASP A 76 12.18 15.68 12.34
N LEU A 77 13.06 15.00 11.58
CA LEU A 77 12.66 13.93 10.69
C LEU A 77 12.15 12.71 11.47
N ARG A 78 12.83 12.35 12.57
CA ARG A 78 12.40 11.26 13.44
C ARG A 78 11.03 11.54 14.05
N GLU A 79 10.83 12.73 14.62
CA GLU A 79 9.56 13.13 15.24
C GLU A 79 8.40 13.12 14.24
N LEU A 80 8.64 13.60 13.02
CA LEU A 80 7.65 13.56 11.94
C LEU A 80 7.23 12.13 11.59
N LEU A 81 8.21 11.24 11.35
CA LEU A 81 7.96 9.86 10.94
C LEU A 81 7.25 9.06 12.04
N GLU A 82 7.66 9.22 13.30
CA GLU A 82 7.01 8.59 14.45
C GLU A 82 5.57 9.09 14.65
N GLY A 83 5.33 10.40 14.49
CA GLY A 83 4.00 11.00 14.58
C GLY A 83 3.05 10.46 13.52
N GLU A 84 3.52 10.36 12.27
CA GLU A 84 2.75 9.81 11.16
C GLU A 84 2.47 8.31 11.34
N ALA A 85 3.46 7.52 11.76
CA ALA A 85 3.30 6.08 12.02
C ALA A 85 2.32 5.79 13.18
N SER A 86 2.21 6.72 14.13
CA SER A 86 1.23 6.64 15.22
C SER A 86 -0.20 6.92 14.73
N ALA A 87 -0.36 7.87 13.82
CA ALA A 87 -1.66 8.26 13.27
C ALA A 87 -2.16 7.30 12.18
N ALA A 88 -1.26 6.76 11.36
CA ALA A 88 -1.58 5.93 10.22
C ALA A 88 -0.40 5.01 9.83
N ALA A 89 -0.59 4.18 8.82
CA ALA A 89 0.50 3.40 8.26
C ALA A 89 1.37 4.29 7.36
N VAL A 90 2.68 4.10 7.41
CA VAL A 90 3.68 4.88 6.69
C VAL A 90 4.59 3.93 5.93
N CYS A 91 4.87 4.26 4.67
CA CYS A 91 5.86 3.59 3.84
C CYS A 91 7.04 4.55 3.63
N VAL A 92 8.24 4.18 4.06
CA VAL A 92 9.47 4.95 3.86
C VAL A 92 10.38 4.19 2.92
N VAL A 93 10.79 4.82 1.84
CA VAL A 93 11.68 4.25 0.82
C VAL A 93 13.03 4.93 0.97
N LEU A 94 14.05 4.18 1.34
CA LEU A 94 15.42 4.63 1.47
C LEU A 94 16.18 4.20 0.22
N ALA A 95 16.62 5.16 -0.57
CA ALA A 95 17.33 4.93 -1.83
C ALA A 95 18.73 5.56 -1.78
N GLY A 96 19.71 4.80 -2.27
CA GLY A 96 21.10 5.22 -2.31
C GLY A 96 21.37 6.20 -3.45
N THR A 97 21.96 7.37 -3.17
CA THR A 97 22.39 8.33 -4.21
C THR A 97 23.83 8.11 -4.65
N GLY A 98 24.23 6.85 -4.85
CA GLY A 98 25.60 6.49 -5.23
C GLY A 98 25.66 5.62 -6.47
N SER A 99 26.85 5.51 -7.05
CA SER A 99 27.15 4.54 -8.12
C SER A 99 27.20 3.08 -7.62
N ASP A 100 27.00 2.87 -6.32
CA ASP A 100 27.00 1.55 -5.69
C ASP A 100 25.56 0.99 -5.64
N PRO A 101 25.26 -0.12 -6.34
CA PRO A 101 23.90 -0.60 -6.54
C PRO A 101 23.44 -1.43 -5.35
N LEU A 102 23.12 -0.76 -4.25
CA LEU A 102 22.33 -1.42 -3.22
C LEU A 102 20.85 -1.36 -3.56
N PRO A 103 20.10 -2.44 -3.29
CA PRO A 103 18.66 -2.40 -3.39
C PRO A 103 18.11 -1.33 -2.45
N PRO A 104 17.18 -0.48 -2.90
CA PRO A 104 16.46 0.43 -2.02
C PRO A 104 15.78 -0.36 -0.90
N LEU A 105 15.66 0.25 0.28
CA LEU A 105 14.94 -0.35 1.40
C LEU A 105 13.57 0.30 1.54
N LEU A 106 12.53 -0.51 1.63
CA LEU A 106 11.20 -0.08 2.04
C LEU A 106 10.99 -0.42 3.50
N VAL A 107 10.51 0.54 4.29
CA VAL A 107 10.08 0.34 5.67
C VAL A 107 8.61 0.68 5.76
N VAL A 108 7.78 -0.28 6.12
CA VAL A 108 6.34 -0.10 6.32
C VAL A 108 6.06 -0.19 7.81
N ALA A 109 5.68 0.91 8.44
CA ALA A 109 5.47 0.99 9.88
C ALA A 109 4.12 1.65 10.20
N GLY A 110 3.50 1.25 11.30
CA GLY A 110 2.31 1.90 11.83
C GLY A 110 1.43 0.94 12.62
N THR A 111 0.56 1.50 13.46
CA THR A 111 -0.25 0.72 14.44
C THR A 111 -1.21 -0.29 13.81
N VAL A 112 -1.53 -0.13 12.53
CA VAL A 112 -2.44 -0.99 11.77
C VAL A 112 -1.71 -2.02 10.90
N VAL A 113 -0.38 -2.01 10.87
CA VAL A 113 0.44 -2.90 10.03
C VAL A 113 1.17 -3.92 10.92
N PRO A 114 1.10 -5.23 10.61
CA PRO A 114 1.90 -6.21 11.30
C PRO A 114 3.40 -6.00 11.02
N ALA A 115 4.21 -6.00 12.08
CA ALA A 115 5.66 -6.04 11.97
C ALA A 115 6.11 -7.45 11.56
N MET A 116 6.62 -7.61 10.34
CA MET A 116 7.09 -8.89 9.80
C MET A 116 8.62 -9.00 9.79
N GLY A 117 9.34 -7.96 10.23
CA GLY A 117 10.80 -7.92 10.21
C GLY A 117 11.36 -7.75 8.80
N VAL A 118 12.58 -8.27 8.56
CA VAL A 118 13.30 -8.11 7.29
C VAL A 118 12.84 -9.14 6.26
N VAL A 119 12.34 -8.64 5.12
CA VAL A 119 11.91 -9.40 3.95
C VAL A 119 12.90 -9.17 2.81
N PRO A 120 13.73 -10.18 2.45
CA PRO A 120 14.59 -10.07 1.29
C PRO A 120 13.78 -10.19 0.00
N ASP A 121 14.28 -9.55 -1.08
CA ASP A 121 13.79 -9.70 -2.45
C ASP A 121 12.28 -9.43 -2.62
N CYS A 122 11.87 -8.21 -2.29
CA CYS A 122 10.52 -7.72 -2.54
C CYS A 122 10.48 -7.07 -3.92
N ASP A 123 9.84 -7.73 -4.87
CA ASP A 123 9.54 -7.19 -6.19
C ASP A 123 8.19 -6.45 -6.20
N ARG A 124 7.90 -5.78 -7.31
CA ARG A 124 6.64 -5.05 -7.50
C ARG A 124 5.40 -5.91 -7.23
N ALA A 125 5.40 -7.17 -7.68
CA ALA A 125 4.23 -8.05 -7.54
C ALA A 125 3.99 -8.42 -6.07
N ARG A 126 5.05 -8.75 -5.32
CA ARG A 126 4.99 -9.01 -3.88
C ARG A 126 4.54 -7.79 -3.10
N LEU A 127 5.00 -6.60 -3.51
CA LEU A 127 4.61 -5.36 -2.87
C LEU A 127 3.11 -5.08 -3.03
N VAL A 128 2.57 -5.25 -4.24
CA VAL A 128 1.13 -5.11 -4.53
C VAL A 128 0.32 -6.06 -3.64
N VAL A 129 0.66 -7.35 -3.65
CA VAL A 129 -0.05 -8.35 -2.84
C VAL A 129 0.02 -8.00 -1.36
N THR A 130 1.17 -7.54 -0.86
CA THR A 130 1.32 -7.15 0.54
C THR A 130 0.42 -5.96 0.89
N PHE A 131 0.41 -4.92 0.05
CA PHE A 131 -0.44 -3.75 0.27
C PHE A 131 -1.92 -4.09 0.18
N GLU A 132 -2.35 -4.95 -0.76
CA GLU A 132 -3.73 -5.45 -0.81
C GLU A 132 -4.13 -6.17 0.49
N HIS A 133 -3.24 -7.00 1.04
CA HIS A 133 -3.49 -7.67 2.33
C HIS A 133 -3.58 -6.65 3.49
N LEU A 134 -2.76 -5.60 3.49
CA LEU A 134 -2.76 -4.57 4.53
C LEU A 134 -4.00 -3.68 4.49
N VAL A 135 -4.51 -3.37 3.31
CA VAL A 135 -5.73 -2.55 3.13
C VAL A 135 -7.00 -3.35 3.35
N GLY A 136 -6.87 -4.68 3.42
CA GLY A 136 -7.95 -5.63 3.23
C GLY A 136 -8.32 -5.67 1.76
N GLN A 137 -8.37 -6.87 1.17
CA GLN A 137 -8.89 -6.98 -0.19
C GLN A 137 -10.31 -6.38 -0.24
N PRO A 138 -10.69 -5.68 -1.32
CA PRO A 138 -12.11 -5.53 -1.59
C PRO A 138 -12.67 -6.94 -1.62
N ASP A 139 -13.63 -7.20 -0.75
CA ASP A 139 -14.38 -8.43 -0.77
C ASP A 139 -14.99 -8.54 -2.18
N PRO A 140 -14.56 -9.48 -3.04
CA PRO A 140 -15.06 -9.55 -4.41
C PRO A 140 -16.57 -9.84 -4.44
N ASP A 141 -17.16 -10.23 -3.31
CA ASP A 141 -18.59 -10.47 -3.13
C ASP A 141 -19.37 -9.26 -2.59
N GLN A 142 -18.73 -8.12 -2.27
CA GLN A 142 -19.46 -6.93 -1.77
C GLN A 142 -20.02 -6.00 -2.85
N ASP A 143 -19.85 -6.33 -4.12
CA ASP A 143 -20.53 -5.64 -5.23
C ASP A 143 -21.89 -6.27 -5.62
N SER A 144 -22.44 -7.21 -4.83
CA SER A 144 -23.77 -7.76 -5.12
C SER A 144 -24.52 -8.27 -3.88
N LEU A 145 -24.97 -7.35 -3.03
CA LEU A 145 -26.13 -7.58 -2.17
C LEU A 145 -27.32 -6.65 -2.46
N PHE A 146 -27.16 -5.69 -3.39
CA PHE A 146 -28.26 -4.82 -3.85
C PHE A 146 -28.43 -4.72 -5.36
N THR A 147 -27.69 -5.52 -6.13
CA THR A 147 -28.03 -5.69 -7.55
C THR A 147 -29.08 -6.79 -7.61
N GLU A 148 -30.35 -6.42 -7.50
CA GLU A 148 -31.41 -7.26 -8.05
C GLU A 148 -30.97 -7.65 -9.46
N PRO A 149 -30.92 -8.95 -9.80
CA PRO A 149 -30.60 -9.32 -11.17
C PRO A 149 -31.61 -8.60 -12.05
N ALA A 150 -31.11 -7.69 -12.91
CA ALA A 150 -31.93 -7.05 -13.91
C ALA A 150 -32.39 -8.15 -14.85
N VAL A 151 -33.53 -8.75 -14.51
CA VAL A 151 -34.24 -9.67 -15.39
C VAL A 151 -34.54 -8.84 -16.63
N PRO A 152 -34.04 -9.24 -17.81
CA PRO A 152 -34.38 -8.56 -19.06
C PRO A 152 -35.91 -8.41 -19.11
N GLU A 153 -36.42 -7.21 -19.42
CA GLU A 153 -37.87 -6.94 -19.43
C GLU A 153 -38.64 -7.99 -20.26
N SER A 154 -38.01 -8.56 -21.29
CA SER A 154 -38.55 -9.66 -22.11
C SER A 154 -38.84 -10.96 -21.35
N LEU A 155 -38.03 -11.31 -20.34
CA LEU A 155 -38.27 -12.51 -19.52
C LEU A 155 -39.32 -12.26 -18.43
N MET A 156 -39.48 -11.00 -18.00
CA MET A 156 -40.51 -10.61 -17.03
C MET A 156 -41.90 -10.61 -17.64
N GLU A 157 -42.06 -10.14 -18.89
CA GLU A 157 -43.33 -10.17 -19.62
C GLU A 157 -43.79 -11.61 -19.92
N GLU A 158 -42.88 -12.50 -20.31
CA GLU A 158 -43.22 -13.92 -20.55
C GLU A 158 -43.70 -14.60 -19.26
N GLN A 159 -43.01 -14.40 -18.13
CA GLN A 159 -43.39 -14.98 -16.84
C GLN A 159 -44.69 -14.40 -16.26
N LEU A 160 -44.96 -13.10 -16.48
CA LEU A 160 -46.23 -12.47 -16.11
C LEU A 160 -47.38 -13.00 -16.95
N SER A 161 -47.15 -13.22 -18.25
CA SER A 161 -48.16 -13.75 -19.16
C SER A 161 -48.55 -15.20 -18.84
N GLU A 162 -47.58 -16.05 -18.46
CA GLU A 162 -47.85 -17.43 -18.03
C GLU A 162 -48.58 -17.48 -16.68
N ARG A 163 -48.21 -16.62 -15.72
CA ARG A 163 -48.90 -16.53 -14.44
C ARG A 163 -50.33 -16.01 -14.57
N LEU A 164 -50.58 -15.05 -15.46
CA LEU A 164 -51.93 -14.55 -15.74
C LEU A 164 -52.81 -15.61 -16.41
N LYS A 165 -52.27 -16.42 -17.33
CA LYS A 165 -52.98 -17.57 -17.93
C LYS A 165 -53.35 -18.63 -16.89
N GLN A 166 -52.47 -18.92 -15.94
CA GLN A 166 -52.78 -19.87 -14.85
C GLN A 166 -53.85 -19.36 -13.88
N LEU A 167 -53.93 -18.05 -13.65
CA LEU A 167 -54.90 -17.45 -12.73
C LEU A 167 -56.28 -17.19 -13.35
N TYR A 168 -56.35 -16.93 -14.66
CA TYR A 168 -57.59 -16.57 -15.35
C TYR A 168 -58.13 -17.63 -16.32
N GLY A 169 -57.43 -18.77 -16.47
CA GLY A 169 -57.96 -20.02 -17.01
C GLY A 169 -58.62 -19.90 -18.39
N GLU A 170 -57.84 -20.16 -19.43
CA GLU A 170 -58.36 -20.79 -20.65
C GLU A 170 -57.72 -22.17 -20.83
#